data_AF-A0A0F8ZCU4-F1
#
_entry.id   AF-A0A0F8ZCU4-F1
#
_cell.length_a   1.000
_cell.length_b   1.000
_cell.length_c   1.000
_cell.angle_alpha   90.00
_cell.angle_beta   90.00
_cell.angle_gamma   90.00
#
_symmetry.space_group_name_H-M   'P 1'
#
loop_
_entity.id
_entity.type
_entity.pdbx_description
1 polymer ?
#
loop_
_entity_poly.entity_id
_entity_poly.type
_entity_poly.pdbx_seq_one_letter_code
_entity_poly.pdbx_strand_id
1 'polypeptide(L)'
;MRTVRRLEATTPRATAQPEARPAFYALDLGAWRDYVTLLHPPYTLWHLSYVVLGAALAPTLHYDRLGATLLAFFLGVGVAAHALDELNGRPLRTRIPSSVLILLTAIALVGAVGLG
;
A
#
# COMPACT_ATOMS: atom_id res chain seq x y z
N MET A 1 -36.11 -47.82 -17.59
CA MET A 1 -34.63 -47.73 -17.74
C MET A 1 -34.25 -46.33 -18.22
N ARG A 2 -33.83 -45.43 -17.32
CA ARG A 2 -33.17 -44.16 -17.67
C ARG A 2 -31.90 -44.05 -16.83
N THR A 3 -30.78 -44.34 -17.45
CA THR A 3 -29.45 -44.25 -16.84
C THR A 3 -29.06 -42.77 -16.80
N VAL A 4 -29.16 -42.16 -15.61
CA VAL A 4 -28.74 -40.77 -15.41
C VAL A 4 -27.22 -40.75 -15.29
N ARG A 5 -26.56 -40.40 -16.39
CA ARG A 5 -25.11 -40.20 -16.48
C ARG A 5 -24.76 -38.93 -15.69
N ARG A 6 -24.17 -39.11 -14.50
CA ARG A 6 -23.61 -38.03 -13.69
C ARG A 6 -22.49 -37.35 -14.49
N LEU A 7 -22.74 -36.14 -14.97
CA LEU A 7 -21.70 -35.27 -15.50
C LEU A 7 -20.88 -34.78 -14.31
N GLU A 8 -19.70 -35.37 -14.13
CA GLU A 8 -18.67 -34.80 -13.25
C GLU A 8 -18.23 -33.48 -13.87
N ALA A 9 -18.74 -32.39 -13.34
CA ALA A 9 -18.20 -31.07 -13.61
C ALA A 9 -16.77 -31.05 -13.03
N THR A 10 -15.78 -31.23 -13.90
CA THR A 10 -14.37 -30.98 -13.60
C THR A 10 -14.25 -29.55 -13.12
N THR A 11 -14.25 -29.36 -11.80
CA THR A 11 -13.98 -28.07 -11.18
C THR A 11 -12.59 -27.65 -11.65
N PRO A 12 -12.44 -26.50 -12.35
CA PRO A 12 -11.12 -26.05 -12.74
C PRO A 12 -10.30 -25.89 -11.47
N ARG A 13 -9.24 -26.69 -11.35
CA ARG A 13 -8.25 -26.59 -10.29
C ARG A 13 -7.74 -25.16 -10.36
N ALA A 14 -8.06 -24.33 -9.36
CA ALA A 14 -7.55 -22.97 -9.26
C ALA A 14 -6.05 -23.04 -9.54
N THR A 15 -5.63 -22.49 -10.67
CA THR A 15 -4.22 -22.44 -11.05
C THR A 15 -3.54 -21.70 -9.92
N ALA A 16 -2.62 -22.38 -9.22
CA ALA A 16 -1.80 -21.73 -8.21
C ALA A 16 -1.21 -20.48 -8.85
N GLN A 17 -1.63 -19.31 -8.35
CA GLN A 17 -1.15 -18.03 -8.86
C GLN A 17 0.38 -18.10 -8.80
N PRO A 18 1.09 -17.81 -9.91
CA PRO A 18 2.54 -17.87 -9.92
C PRO A 18 3.06 -17.10 -8.71
N GLU A 19 4.00 -17.68 -7.97
CA GLU A 19 4.66 -16.97 -6.87
C GLU A 19 5.17 -15.64 -7.40
N ALA A 20 4.45 -14.56 -7.07
CA ALA A 20 4.78 -13.24 -7.56
C ALA A 20 6.19 -12.92 -7.09
N ARG A 21 7.09 -12.70 -8.05
CA ARG A 21 8.48 -12.35 -7.77
C ARG A 21 8.47 -11.08 -6.91
N PRO A 22 9.28 -11.01 -5.83
CA PRO A 22 9.39 -9.80 -5.03
C PRO A 22 9.70 -8.58 -5.90
N ALA A 23 9.14 -7.42 -5.56
CA ALA A 23 9.47 -6.15 -6.23
C ALA A 23 10.98 -5.87 -6.14
N PHE A 24 11.56 -5.11 -7.07
CA PHE A 24 13.03 -4.95 -7.16
C PHE A 24 13.66 -4.35 -5.89
N TYR A 25 12.90 -3.55 -5.13
CA TYR A 25 13.31 -2.93 -3.86
C TYR A 25 12.80 -3.70 -2.64
N ALA A 26 12.06 -4.80 -2.84
CA ALA A 26 11.62 -5.64 -1.73
C ALA A 26 12.84 -6.31 -1.12
N LEU A 27 13.03 -6.04 0.16
CA LEU A 27 14.09 -6.62 0.97
C LEU A 27 13.64 -8.01 1.48
N ASP A 28 14.57 -8.90 1.85
CA ASP A 28 14.19 -10.17 2.48
C ASP A 28 13.34 -9.91 3.71
N LEU A 29 12.33 -10.78 3.90
CA LEU A 29 11.30 -10.63 4.91
C LEU A 29 11.88 -10.54 6.33
N GLY A 30 11.37 -9.59 7.12
CA GLY A 30 11.59 -9.50 8.56
C GLY A 30 12.07 -8.14 9.08
N ALA A 31 11.66 -7.84 10.31
CA ALA A 31 12.05 -6.65 11.07
C ALA A 31 11.76 -5.32 10.32
N TRP A 32 12.71 -4.39 10.36
CA TRP A 32 12.57 -3.05 9.76
C TRP A 32 12.40 -3.08 8.23
N ARG A 33 12.83 -4.16 7.57
CA ARG A 33 12.79 -4.33 6.11
C ARG A 33 11.36 -4.42 5.60
N ASP A 34 10.47 -5.01 6.40
CA ASP A 34 9.03 -5.07 6.09
C ASP A 34 8.41 -3.68 6.05
N TYR A 35 8.88 -2.74 6.87
CA TYR A 35 8.40 -1.36 6.87
C TYR A 35 8.89 -0.58 5.64
N VAL A 36 10.10 -0.88 5.15
CA VAL A 36 10.58 -0.32 3.87
C VAL A 36 9.77 -0.87 2.71
N THR A 37 9.52 -2.18 2.68
CA THR A 37 8.69 -2.80 1.65
C THR A 37 7.26 -2.24 1.68
N LEU A 38 6.68 -2.07 2.88
CA LEU A 38 5.36 -1.47 3.11
C LEU A 38 5.31 -0.02 2.61
N LEU A 39 6.36 0.77 2.84
CA LEU A 39 6.44 2.16 2.40
C LEU A 39 6.37 2.31 0.87
N HIS A 40 6.71 1.24 0.14
CA HIS A 40 6.73 1.23 -1.32
C HIS A 40 7.53 2.43 -1.89
N PRO A 41 8.83 2.58 -1.55
CA PRO A 41 9.52 3.86 -1.64
C PRO A 41 9.50 4.52 -3.03
N PRO A 42 9.67 3.78 -4.15
CA PRO A 42 9.57 4.38 -5.48
C PRO A 42 8.19 5.01 -5.76
N TYR A 43 7.11 4.37 -5.31
CA TYR A 43 5.75 4.87 -5.52
C TYR A 43 5.42 6.05 -4.61
N THR A 44 5.81 5.97 -3.33
CA THR A 44 5.62 7.08 -2.38
C THR A 44 6.38 8.31 -2.85
N LEU A 45 7.65 8.17 -3.23
CA LEU A 45 8.45 9.28 -3.72
C LEU A 45 7.88 9.87 -5.02
N TRP A 46 7.37 9.02 -5.91
CA TRP A 46 6.69 9.47 -7.11
C TRP A 46 5.46 10.33 -6.78
N HIS A 47 4.61 9.91 -5.83
CA HIS A 47 3.46 10.71 -5.39
C HIS A 47 3.85 12.03 -4.73
N LEU A 48 4.88 12.03 -3.87
CA LEU A 48 5.39 13.26 -3.26
C LEU A 48 5.97 14.22 -4.30
N SER A 49 6.57 13.71 -5.37
CA SER A 49 7.05 14.56 -6.46
C SER A 49 5.92 15.36 -7.11
N TYR A 50 4.71 14.79 -7.20
CA TYR A 50 3.53 15.49 -7.74
C TYR A 50 3.08 16.64 -6.85
N VAL A 51 3.19 16.49 -5.52
CA VAL A 51 2.91 17.57 -4.56
C VAL A 51 3.88 18.73 -4.78
N VAL A 52 5.18 18.44 -4.93
CA VAL A 52 6.20 19.46 -5.19
C VAL A 52 5.98 20.15 -6.53
N LEU A 53 5.67 19.38 -7.58
CA LEU A 53 5.37 19.92 -8.91
C LEU A 53 4.13 20.83 -8.88
N GLY A 54 3.07 20.43 -8.18
CA GLY A 54 1.87 21.24 -8.01
C GLY A 54 2.16 22.56 -7.29
N ALA A 55 2.98 22.53 -6.24
CA ALA A 55 3.41 23.74 -5.54
C ALA A 55 4.31 24.64 -6.41
N ALA A 56 5.20 24.07 -7.22
CA ALA A 56 6.07 24.82 -8.13
C ALA A 56 5.32 25.50 -9.28
N LEU A 57 4.15 24.98 -9.66
CA LEU A 57 3.25 25.60 -10.64
C LEU A 57 2.44 26.78 -10.06
N ALA A 58 2.42 26.95 -8.73
CA ALA A 58 1.66 28.02 -8.11
C ALA A 58 2.33 29.39 -8.33
N PRO A 59 1.57 30.49 -8.49
CA PRO A 59 2.14 31.83 -8.66
C PRO A 59 3.00 32.31 -7.48
N THR A 60 2.73 31.74 -6.30
CA THR A 60 3.44 32.05 -5.05
C THR A 60 3.70 30.75 -4.30
N LEU A 61 4.95 30.55 -3.88
CA LEU A 61 5.36 29.37 -3.14
C LEU A 61 5.29 29.62 -1.63
N HIS A 62 4.37 28.92 -0.97
CA HIS A 62 4.21 28.93 0.49
C HIS A 62 4.84 27.67 1.08
N TYR A 63 6.04 27.79 1.64
CA TYR A 63 6.82 26.66 2.16
C TYR A 63 6.16 25.94 3.35
N ASP A 64 5.46 26.70 4.20
CA ASP A 64 4.65 26.17 5.30
C ASP A 64 3.55 25.24 4.78
N ARG A 65 2.83 25.67 3.74
CA ARG A 65 1.78 24.87 3.11
C ARG A 65 2.35 23.66 2.37
N LEU A 66 3.47 23.82 1.65
CA LEU A 66 4.15 22.71 0.98
C LEU A 66 4.60 21.64 1.99
N GLY A 67 5.18 22.07 3.13
CA GLY A 67 5.57 21.15 4.19
C GLY A 67 4.38 20.37 4.76
N ALA A 68 3.28 21.08 5.05
CA ALA A 68 2.05 20.46 5.55
C ALA A 68 1.44 19.47 4.54
N THR A 69 1.35 19.85 3.25
CA THR A 69 0.78 18.97 2.22
C THR A 69 1.66 17.76 1.93
N LEU A 70 2.99 17.91 1.92
CA LEU A 70 3.92 16.77 1.80
C LEU A 70 3.74 15.78 2.96
N LEU A 71 3.66 16.29 4.19
CA LEU A 71 3.47 15.44 5.35
C LEU A 71 2.10 14.75 5.32
N ALA A 72 1.03 15.48 4.99
CA ALA A 72 -0.32 14.91 4.86
C ALA A 72 -0.38 13.82 3.78
N PHE A 73 0.19 14.06 2.59
CA PHE A 73 0.25 13.06 1.51
C PHE A 73 1.09 11.84 1.86
N PHE A 74 2.24 12.05 2.51
CA PHE A 74 3.08 10.96 2.99
C PHE A 74 2.32 10.07 3.99
N LEU A 75 1.61 10.67 4.94
CA LEU A 75 0.84 9.93 5.93
C LEU A 75 -0.36 9.21 5.30
N GLY A 76 -1.11 9.89 4.43
CA GLY A 76 -2.30 9.32 3.78
C GLY A 76 -1.95 8.21 2.79
N VAL A 77 -1.15 8.52 1.77
CA VAL A 77 -0.86 7.60 0.67
C VAL A 77 0.35 6.73 0.98
N GLY A 78 1.42 7.31 1.54
CA GLY A 78 2.67 6.59 1.80
C GLY A 78 2.60 5.60 2.96
N VAL A 79 1.72 5.85 3.95
CA VAL A 79 1.59 5.01 5.15
C VAL A 79 0.20 4.39 5.28
N ALA A 80 -0.86 5.19 5.38
CA ALA A 80 -2.19 4.68 5.72
C ALA A 80 -2.75 3.76 4.61
N ALA A 81 -2.67 4.20 3.35
CA ALA A 81 -3.14 3.41 2.20
C ALA A 81 -2.37 2.08 2.08
N HIS A 82 -1.03 2.11 2.12
CA HIS A 82 -0.24 0.89 2.06
C HIS A 82 -0.47 -0.05 3.25
N ALA A 83 -0.64 0.48 4.46
CA ALA A 83 -0.98 -0.34 5.63
C ALA A 83 -2.37 -0.99 5.49
N LEU A 84 -3.33 -0.27 4.91
CA LEU A 84 -4.68 -0.78 4.66
C LEU A 84 -4.69 -1.84 3.53
N ASP A 85 -3.93 -1.61 2.46
CA ASP A 85 -3.75 -2.58 1.38
C ASP A 85 -3.08 -3.86 1.89
N GLU A 86 -2.05 -3.72 2.74
CA GLU A 86 -1.37 -4.87 3.33
C GLU A 86 -2.27 -5.62 4.31
N LEU A 87 -3.12 -4.90 5.06
CA LEU A 87 -4.17 -5.50 5.88
C LEU A 87 -5.20 -6.26 5.01
N ASN A 88 -5.46 -5.77 3.80
CA ASN A 88 -6.37 -6.37 2.83
C ASN A 88 -5.68 -7.39 1.91
N GLY A 89 -5.43 -8.59 2.44
CA GLY A 89 -4.98 -9.73 1.62
C GLY A 89 -3.47 -9.84 1.41
N ARG A 90 -2.65 -9.03 2.10
CA ARG A 90 -1.19 -9.17 2.18
C ARG A 90 -0.48 -9.21 0.81
N PRO A 91 -0.74 -8.28 -0.12
CA PRO A 91 -0.08 -8.24 -1.42
C PRO A 91 1.45 -8.18 -1.34
N LEU A 92 2.01 -7.50 -0.34
CA LEU A 92 3.46 -7.38 -0.14
C LEU A 92 4.04 -8.51 0.72
N ARG A 93 3.18 -9.34 1.31
CA ARG A 93 3.52 -10.51 2.13
C ARG A 93 4.44 -10.18 3.30
N THR A 94 4.29 -8.99 3.88
CA THR A 94 5.02 -8.56 5.09
C THR A 94 4.62 -9.41 6.29
N ARG A 95 5.48 -9.48 7.31
CA ARG A 95 5.20 -10.16 8.58
C ARG A 95 4.69 -9.21 9.67
N ILE A 96 4.33 -7.98 9.30
CA ILE A 96 3.82 -6.98 10.24
C ILE A 96 2.49 -7.46 10.84
N PRO A 97 2.31 -7.52 12.17
CA PRO A 97 1.04 -7.96 12.77
C PRO A 97 -0.13 -7.08 12.33
N SER A 98 -1.32 -7.67 12.14
CA SER A 98 -2.50 -6.91 11.71
C SER A 98 -2.88 -5.77 12.65
N SER A 99 -2.66 -5.93 13.96
CA SER A 99 -2.86 -4.87 14.95
C SER A 99 -1.95 -3.66 14.71
N VAL A 100 -0.69 -3.90 14.30
CA VAL A 100 0.27 -2.83 13.96
C VAL A 100 -0.15 -2.13 12.68
N LEU A 101 -0.63 -2.87 11.67
CA LEU A 101 -1.15 -2.27 10.43
C LEU A 101 -2.36 -1.35 10.72
N ILE A 102 -3.32 -1.82 11.53
CA ILE A 102 -4.47 -1.00 11.95
C ILE A 102 -4.02 0.25 12.69
N LEU A 103 -3.05 0.13 13.61
CA LEU A 103 -2.52 1.27 14.36
C LEU A 103 -1.83 2.27 13.43
N LEU A 104 -1.01 1.81 12.49
CA LEU A 104 -0.36 2.65 11.48
C LEU A 104 -1.40 3.38 10.64
N THR A 105 -2.41 2.67 10.14
CA THR A 105 -3.51 3.27 9.37
C THR A 105 -4.22 4.35 10.20
N ALA A 106 -4.62 4.05 11.44
CA ALA A 106 -5.35 5.00 12.28
C ALA A 106 -4.53 6.25 12.60
N ILE A 107 -3.28 6.08 13.07
CA ILE A 107 -2.41 7.22 13.43
C ILE A 107 -2.10 8.08 12.20
N ALA A 108 -1.70 7.44 11.09
CA ALA A 108 -1.33 8.17 9.89
C ALA A 108 -2.54 8.88 9.27
N LEU A 109 -3.71 8.24 9.23
CA LEU A 109 -4.93 8.85 8.71
C LEU A 109 -5.40 10.03 9.57
N VAL A 110 -5.40 9.90 10.90
CA VAL A 110 -5.71 11.01 11.81
C VAL A 110 -4.73 12.17 11.62
N GLY A 111 -3.44 11.87 11.50
CA GLY A 111 -2.41 12.89 11.25
C GLY A 111 -2.61 13.60 9.91
N ALA A 112 -2.91 12.87 8.84
CA ALA A 112 -3.19 13.44 7.52
C ALA A 112 -4.42 14.36 7.57
N VAL A 113 -5.54 13.88 8.13
CA VAL A 113 -6.78 14.66 8.28
C VAL A 113 -6.58 15.89 9.15
N GLY A 114 -5.75 15.80 10.20
CA GLY A 114 -5.44 16.94 11.07
C GLY A 114 -4.60 18.04 10.41
N LEU A 115 -3.86 17.72 9.36
CA LEU A 115 -3.01 18.67 8.62
C LEU A 115 -3.76 19.42 7.51
N GLY A 116 -4.86 18.85 6.98
CA GLY A 116 -5.69 19.49 5.95
C GLY A 116 -6.23 18.53 4.91
#